data_AF-K9V5S5-F1
#
_entry.id   AF-K9V5S5-F1
#
_cell.length_a   1.000
_cell.length_b   1.000
_cell.length_c   1.000
_cell.angle_alpha   90.00
_cell.angle_beta   90.00
_cell.angle_gamma   90.00
#
_symmetry.space_group_name_H-M   'P 1'
#
loop_
_entity.id
_entity.type
_entity.pdbx_description
1 polymer ?
#
loop_
_entity_poly.entity_id
_entity_poly.type
_entity_poly.pdbx_seq_one_letter_code
_entity_poly.pdbx_strand_id
1 'polypeptide(L)' 'MTAKDNIKAEIDSLNEEYLDELYLLIKDFAQSKQHLKKPSFMSKLKQIKIDAPKDFASNLDSYLAGDEGDK' A
#
# COMPACT_ATOMS: atom_id res chain seq x y z
N MET A 1 25.39 -21.58 1.71
CA MET A 1 25.28 -20.53 0.68
C MET A 1 24.09 -19.66 1.03
N THR A 2 24.29 -18.35 1.09
CA THR A 2 23.17 -17.41 1.30
C THR A 2 22.50 -17.12 -0.03
N ALA A 3 21.23 -16.67 -0.01
CA ALA A 3 20.54 -16.25 -1.23
C ALA A 3 21.33 -15.18 -2.02
N LYS A 4 22.09 -14.34 -1.30
CA LYS A 4 22.97 -13.33 -1.88
C LYS A 4 24.14 -13.93 -2.67
N ASP A 5 24.67 -15.06 -2.23
CA ASP A 5 25.79 -15.73 -2.90
C ASP A 5 25.34 -16.37 -4.22
N ASN A 6 24.15 -16.96 -4.24
CA ASN A 6 23.56 -17.53 -5.45
C ASN A 6 23.24 -16.44 -6.49
N ILE A 7 22.70 -15.30 -6.05
CA ILE A 7 22.40 -14.17 -6.94
C ILE A 7 23.68 -13.63 -7.59
N LYS A 8 24.79 -13.53 -6.84
CA LYS A 8 26.07 -13.08 -7.40
C LYS A 8 26.60 -14.03 -8.46
N ALA A 9 26.56 -15.35 -8.20
CA ALA A 9 27.03 -16.35 -9.17
C ALA A 9 26.24 -16.30 -10.48
N GLU A 10 24.92 -16.08 -10.41
CA GLU A 10 24.07 -15.94 -11.59
C GLU A 10 24.42 -14.65 -12.36
N ILE A 11 24.60 -13.52 -11.65
CA ILE A 11 24.99 -12.23 -12.23
C ILE A 11 26.35 -12.32 -12.93
N ASP A 12 27.34 -12.96 -12.31
CA ASP A 12 28.69 -13.09 -12.87
C ASP A 12 28.71 -13.97 -14.14
N SER A 13 27.68 -14.78 -14.36
CA SER A 13 27.52 -15.60 -15.57
C SER A 13 26.80 -14.89 -16.72
N LEU A 14 26.18 -13.74 -16.45
CA LEU A 14 25.41 -12.98 -17.44
C LEU A 14 26.31 -12.06 -18.25
N ASN A 15 25.92 -11.85 -19.52
CA ASN A 15 26.63 -10.95 -20.42
C ASN A 15 26.33 -9.48 -20.06
N GLU A 16 27.30 -8.59 -20.28
CA GLU A 16 27.25 -7.19 -19.82
C GLU A 16 26.03 -6.42 -20.36
N GLU A 17 25.55 -6.75 -21.56
CA GLU A 17 24.33 -6.18 -22.16
C GLU A 17 23.05 -6.46 -21.34
N TYR A 18 22.98 -7.61 -20.67
CA TYR A 18 21.84 -7.97 -19.82
C TYR A 18 22.00 -7.48 -18.38
N LEU A 19 23.21 -7.06 -17.98
CA LEU A 19 23.47 -6.53 -16.64
C LEU A 19 22.83 -5.16 -16.43
N ASP A 20 22.77 -4.33 -17.46
CA ASP A 20 22.09 -3.03 -17.40
C ASP A 20 20.58 -3.19 -17.21
N GLU A 21 19.95 -4.09 -17.96
CA GLU A 21 18.53 -4.42 -17.81
C GLU A 21 18.23 -5.01 -16.42
N LEU A 22 19.10 -5.91 -15.95
CA LEU A 22 18.98 -6.52 -14.63
C LEU A 22 19.17 -5.47 -13.52
N TYR A 23 20.08 -4.53 -13.69
CA TYR A 23 20.29 -3.44 -12.74
C TYR A 23 19.04 -2.57 -12.61
N LEU A 24 18.41 -2.21 -13.74
CA LEU A 24 17.15 -1.46 -13.73
C LEU A 24 16.05 -2.23 -12.98
N LEU A 25 15.92 -3.53 -13.22
CA LEU A 25 14.93 -4.37 -12.53
C LEU A 25 15.18 -4.45 -11.02
N ILE A 26 16.43 -4.62 -10.60
CA ILE A 26 16.81 -4.67 -9.18
C ILE A 26 16.58 -3.30 -8.52
N LYS A 27 16.90 -2.21 -9.23
CA LYS A 27 16.70 -0.84 -8.76
C LYS A 27 15.21 -0.55 -8.54
N ASP A 28 14.37 -0.89 -9.50
CA ASP A 28 12.92 -0.72 -9.40
C ASP A 28 12.33 -1.57 -8.27
N PHE A 29 12.80 -2.82 -8.16
CA PHE A 29 12.42 -3.70 -7.06
C PHE A 29 12.81 -3.11 -5.71
N ALA A 30 14.06 -2.63 -5.55
CA ALA A 30 14.54 -2.01 -4.32
C ALA A 30 13.75 -0.74 -3.97
N GLN A 31 13.48 0.12 -4.95
CA GLN A 31 12.68 1.32 -4.78
C GLN A 31 11.24 0.97 -4.36
N SER A 32 10.61 -0.02 -4.98
CA SER A 32 9.26 -0.47 -4.60
C SER A 32 9.20 -0.93 -3.14
N LYS A 33 10.25 -1.59 -2.63
CA LYS A 33 10.36 -2.01 -1.23
C LYS A 33 10.65 -0.85 -0.27
N GLN A 34 11.32 0.21 -0.73
CA GLN A 34 11.49 1.44 0.05
C GLN A 34 10.20 2.27 0.14
N HIS A 35 9.40 2.30 -0.94
CA HIS A 35 8.11 2.97 -0.97
C HIS A 35 6.98 2.19 -0.28
N LEU A 36 7.22 0.93 0.09
CA LEU A 36 6.38 0.15 1.01
C LEU A 36 6.50 0.63 2.47
N LYS A 37 6.67 1.94 2.71
CA LYS A 37 6.29 2.53 3.99
C LYS A 37 4.80 2.26 4.15
N LYS A 38 4.45 1.34 5.06
CA LYS A 38 3.06 1.05 5.42
C LYS A 38 2.34 2.39 5.57
N PRO A 39 1.23 2.62 4.86
CA PRO A 39 0.49 3.88 5.01
C PRO A 39 0.20 4.06 6.50
N SER A 40 0.49 5.27 6.99
CA SER A 40 0.25 5.58 8.41
C SER A 40 -1.20 5.25 8.75
N PHE A 41 -1.47 4.90 10.01
CA PHE A 41 -2.83 4.63 10.46
C PHE A 41 -3.80 5.75 10.05
N MET A 42 -3.35 7.01 10.14
CA MET A 42 -4.12 8.19 9.72
C MET A 42 -4.36 8.25 8.20
N SER A 43 -3.39 7.82 7.38
CA SER A 43 -3.56 7.70 5.93
C SER A 43 -4.62 6.66 5.57
N LYS A 44 -4.70 5.55 6.32
CA LYS A 44 -5.74 4.54 6.14
C LYS A 44 -7.11 5.05 6.60
N LEU A 45 -7.17 5.74 7.73
CA LEU A 45 -8.42 6.31 8.26
C LEU A 45 -9.02 7.35 7.30
N LYS A 46 -8.18 8.17 6.66
CA LYS A 46 -8.61 9.15 5.64
C LYS A 46 -9.18 8.52 4.36
N GLN A 47 -8.87 7.27 4.07
CA GLN A 47 -9.41 6.57 2.89
C GLN A 47 -10.83 6.04 3.12
N ILE A 48 -11.28 5.99 4.36
CA ILE A 48 -12.66 5.60 4.69
C ILE A 48 -13.57 6.76 4.27
N LYS A 49 -14.34 6.54 3.20
CA LYS A 49 -15.42 7.45 2.79
C LYS A 49 -16.69 7.02 3.50
N ILE A 50 -17.22 7.89 4.34
CA ILE A 50 -18.54 7.70 4.95
C ILE A 50 -19.55 8.28 3.95
N ASP A 51 -20.31 7.40 3.31
CA ASP A 51 -21.46 7.81 2.50
C ASP A 51 -22.64 8.03 3.43
N ALA A 52 -22.86 9.29 3.80
CA ALA A 52 -23.93 9.67 4.71
C ALA A 52 -24.59 10.99 4.30
N PRO A 53 -25.85 11.22 4.70
CA PRO A 53 -26.55 12.48 4.48
C PRO A 53 -25.77 13.69 5.02
N LYS A 54 -25.99 14.87 4.43
CA LYS A 54 -25.25 16.11 4.77
C LYS A 54 -25.36 16.50 6.25
N ASP A 55 -26.42 16.06 6.91
CA ASP A 55 -26.73 16.34 8.30
C ASP A 55 -26.23 15.25 9.27
N PHE A 56 -25.63 14.16 8.77
CA PHE A 56 -25.18 13.02 9.56
C PHE A 56 -24.26 13.40 10.73
N ALA A 57 -23.30 14.30 10.49
CA ALA A 57 -22.38 14.75 11.54
C ALA A 57 -23.05 15.63 12.60
N SER A 58 -24.19 16.26 12.26
CA SER A 58 -24.93 17.17 13.16
C SER A 58 -26.04 16.45 13.92
N ASN A 59 -26.62 15.39 13.34
CA ASN A 59 -27.75 14.65 13.88
C ASN A 59 -27.40 13.19 14.19
N LEU A 60 -26.15 12.93 14.60
CA LEU A 60 -25.61 11.59 14.84
C LEU A 60 -26.49 10.79 15.82
N ASP A 61 -27.00 11.46 16.87
CA ASP A 61 -27.90 10.87 17.86
C ASP A 61 -29.22 10.37 17.24
N SER A 62 -29.76 11.06 16.24
CA SER A 62 -31.00 10.65 15.55
C SER A 62 -30.80 9.40 14.68
N TYR A 63 -29.62 9.24 14.09
CA TYR A 63 -29.28 8.03 13.32
C TYR A 63 -28.94 6.84 14.25
N LEU A 64 -28.36 7.10 15.43
CA LEU A 64 -28.07 6.07 16.43
C LEU A 64 -29.31 5.64 17.21
N ALA A 65 -30.26 6.55 17.42
CA ALA A 65 -31.50 6.29 18.13
C ALA A 65 -32.49 5.43 17.33
N GLY A 66 -32.21 5.14 16.06
CA GLY A 66 -32.88 4.12 15.26
C GLY A 66 -34.40 4.19 15.36
N ASP A 67 -35.01 5.11 14.60
CA ASP A 67 -36.39 4.98 14.16
C ASP A 67 -37.39 4.49 15.25
N GLU A 68 -37.58 5.27 16.31
CA GLU A 68 -38.83 5.16 17.11
C GLU A 68 -39.94 6.00 16.46
N GLY A 69 -40.12 5.86 15.14
CA GLY A 69 -40.91 6.82 14.37
C GLY A 69 -41.66 6.28 13.17
N ASP A 70 -41.91 4.98 13.05
CA ASP A 70 -42.90 4.49 12.08
C ASP A 70 -43.66 3.25 12.58
N LYS A 71 -44.68 3.50 13.41
CA LYS A 71 -46.02 2.87 13.36
C LYS A 71 -47.03 3.55 14.27
#